data_AF-A0A329QA03-F1
#
_entry.id   AF-A0A329QA03-F1
#
_cell.length_a   1.000
_cell.length_b   1.000
_cell.length_c   1.000
_cell.angle_alpha   90.00
_cell.angle_beta   90.00
_cell.angle_gamma   90.00
#
_symmetry.space_group_name_H-M   'P 1'
#
loop_
_entity.id
_entity.type
_entity.pdbx_description
1 polymer ?
#
loop_
_entity_poly.entity_id
_entity_poly.type
_entity_poly.pdbx_seq_one_letter_code
_entity_poly.pdbx_strand_id
1 'polypeptide(L)'
;HHGDAGMQVSHETIYHAVYLQARGNLRVALKHQKALRTGRTRRTARSETAGALRSARPWVDLHISARPAEAEDRAVPGHWEGDLITGAGNHSVIATLVERSSRYVQLVALPNGKVSELVAAQLSAAMRTLPASLRRTLTWDQGSEMAAHATFSLATHIEVYFCDPHSPWQRGSNENTNRLLRDYYPKSSTDFRTLTQA
;
A
#
# COMPACT_ATOMS: atom_id res chain seq x y z
N HIS A 1 8.37 34.54 15.64
CA HIS A 1 8.27 36.00 15.49
C HIS A 1 7.85 36.33 14.07
N HIS A 2 6.65 36.90 13.88
CA HIS A 2 6.05 37.16 12.55
C HIS A 2 6.44 38.53 11.93
N GLY A 3 7.36 39.28 12.55
CA GLY A 3 7.71 40.65 12.17
C GLY A 3 9.20 40.92 11.93
N ASP A 4 10.03 39.88 11.89
CA ASP A 4 11.45 40.04 11.57
C ASP A 4 11.66 39.92 10.05
N ALA A 5 11.96 41.05 9.41
CA ALA A 5 12.18 41.13 7.95
C ALA A 5 13.38 40.26 7.49
N GLY A 6 14.33 39.95 8.38
CA GLY A 6 15.45 39.05 8.10
C GLY A 6 15.07 37.56 8.08
N MET A 7 13.85 37.21 8.51
CA MET A 7 13.32 35.84 8.55
C MET A 7 12.18 35.62 7.55
N GLN A 8 11.97 36.54 6.61
CA GLN A 8 10.98 36.41 5.55
C GLN A 8 11.65 35.94 4.26
N VAL A 9 11.24 34.77 3.77
CA VAL A 9 11.74 34.21 2.50
C VAL A 9 10.66 34.39 1.44
N SER A 10 10.97 35.08 0.34
CA SER A 10 10.07 35.20 -0.79
C SER A 10 10.06 33.92 -1.63
N HIS A 11 8.96 33.68 -2.35
CA HIS A 11 8.86 32.55 -3.28
C HIS A 11 9.97 32.59 -4.34
N GLU A 12 10.39 33.78 -4.76
CA GLU A 12 11.47 33.98 -5.71
C GLU A 12 12.84 33.61 -5.14
N THR A 13 13.09 33.87 -3.85
CA THR A 13 14.30 33.40 -3.15
C THR A 13 14.33 31.87 -3.06
N ILE A 14 13.18 31.23 -2.87
CA ILE A 14 13.07 29.75 -2.92
C ILE A 14 13.43 29.25 -4.32
N TYR A 15 12.87 29.84 -5.37
CA TYR A 15 13.19 29.46 -6.76
C TYR A 15 14.67 29.71 -7.09
N HIS A 16 15.21 30.87 -6.73
CA HIS A 16 16.61 31.20 -6.92
C HIS A 16 17.53 30.23 -6.17
N ALA A 17 17.21 29.83 -4.94
CA ALA A 17 17.98 28.83 -4.22
C ALA A 17 17.98 27.47 -4.95
N VAL A 18 16.83 27.03 -5.48
CA VAL A 18 16.74 25.81 -6.30
C VAL A 18 17.54 25.93 -7.60
N TYR A 19 17.50 27.08 -8.27
CA TYR A 19 18.19 27.30 -9.55
C TYR A 19 19.72 27.54 -9.39
N LEU A 20 20.16 28.28 -8.36
CA LEU A 20 21.56 28.56 -8.08
C LEU A 20 22.28 27.37 -7.44
N GLN A 21 21.64 26.63 -6.53
CA GLN A 21 22.25 25.44 -5.92
C GLN A 21 22.37 24.25 -6.89
N ALA A 22 21.72 24.30 -8.06
CA ALA A 22 21.93 23.33 -9.13
C ALA A 22 23.35 23.36 -9.74
N ARG A 23 24.19 24.37 -9.40
CA ARG A 23 25.62 24.39 -9.72
C ARG A 23 26.43 23.62 -8.66
N GLY A 24 26.68 22.34 -8.97
CA GLY A 24 27.74 21.53 -8.37
C GLY A 24 27.35 20.72 -7.13
N ASN A 25 27.04 21.38 -6.02
CA ASN A 25 27.06 20.70 -4.72
C ASN A 25 25.73 20.04 -4.35
N LEU A 26 24.59 20.57 -4.83
CA LEU A 26 23.28 19.93 -4.64
C LEU A 26 23.17 18.61 -5.43
N ARG A 27 23.87 18.43 -6.56
CA ARG A 27 23.85 17.13 -7.27
C ARG A 27 24.52 16.01 -6.47
N VAL A 28 25.57 16.34 -5.73
CA VAL A 28 26.29 15.39 -4.85
C VAL A 28 25.46 15.15 -3.59
N ALA A 29 24.95 16.20 -2.94
CA ALA A 29 24.04 16.08 -1.81
C ALA A 29 22.72 15.38 -2.18
N LEU A 30 22.17 15.55 -3.40
CA LEU A 30 21.01 14.79 -3.86
C LEU A 30 21.36 13.34 -4.18
N LYS A 31 22.55 13.05 -4.72
CA LYS A 31 23.03 11.67 -4.90
C LYS A 31 23.25 10.94 -3.57
N HIS A 32 23.70 11.65 -2.52
CA HIS A 32 24.06 11.07 -1.23
C HIS A 32 22.96 11.19 -0.15
N GLN A 33 22.16 12.26 -0.12
CA GLN A 33 21.07 12.52 0.84
C GLN A 33 19.66 12.31 0.26
N LYS A 34 19.46 12.37 -1.07
CA LYS A 34 18.23 11.87 -1.73
C LYS A 34 18.58 10.61 -2.51
N ALA A 35 18.99 9.57 -1.79
CA ALA A 35 18.93 8.22 -2.31
C ALA A 35 17.53 8.04 -2.91
N LEU A 36 17.45 7.85 -4.23
CA LEU A 36 16.20 7.46 -4.86
C LEU A 36 15.64 6.29 -4.04
N ARG A 37 14.35 6.34 -3.65
CA ARG A 37 13.68 5.27 -2.88
C ARG A 37 13.94 3.87 -3.43
N THR A 38 14.25 3.82 -4.71
CA THR A 38 14.80 2.64 -5.34
C THR A 38 16.19 2.96 -5.87
N GLY A 39 17.22 2.20 -5.49
CA GLY A 39 18.55 2.25 -6.11
C GLY A 39 18.57 1.74 -7.56
N ARG A 40 17.40 1.55 -8.18
CA ARG A 40 17.25 1.11 -9.57
C ARG A 40 17.60 2.25 -10.51
N THR A 41 18.61 2.04 -11.32
CA THR A 41 19.02 2.95 -12.40
C THR A 41 18.27 2.69 -13.71
N ARG A 42 17.55 1.57 -13.82
CA ARG A 42 16.73 1.16 -14.97
C ARG A 42 15.47 0.43 -14.53
N ARG A 43 14.41 0.52 -15.34
CA ARG A 43 13.21 -0.32 -15.18
C ARG A 43 13.60 -1.77 -15.47
N THR A 44 13.37 -2.66 -14.51
CA THR A 44 13.55 -4.10 -14.72
C THR A 44 12.37 -4.62 -15.54
N ALA A 45 12.64 -5.46 -16.55
CA ALA A 45 11.57 -6.16 -17.26
C ALA A 45 10.80 -7.03 -16.27
N ARG A 46 9.47 -7.06 -16.43
CA ARG A 46 8.58 -7.91 -15.64
C ARG A 46 8.92 -9.37 -15.96
N SER A 47 9.16 -10.22 -14.96
CA SER A 47 9.32 -11.65 -15.24
C SER A 47 8.00 -12.20 -15.78
N GLU A 48 8.07 -12.92 -16.90
CA GLU A 48 6.91 -13.57 -17.53
C GLU A 48 6.40 -14.76 -16.70
N THR A 49 7.14 -15.20 -15.69
CA THR A 49 6.75 -16.27 -14.78
C THR A 49 5.73 -15.79 -13.75
N ALA A 50 4.47 -15.82 -14.14
CA ALA A 50 3.34 -15.95 -13.21
C ALA A 50 2.25 -16.84 -13.82
N GLY A 51 2.65 -17.93 -14.48
CA GLY A 51 1.78 -19.04 -14.83
C GLY A 51 1.73 -20.06 -13.71
N ALA A 52 1.27 -19.68 -12.50
CA ALA A 52 0.85 -20.69 -11.53
C ALA A 52 -0.47 -21.30 -12.04
N LEU A 53 -0.55 -22.64 -12.07
CA LEU A 53 -1.74 -23.37 -12.50
C LEU A 53 -2.99 -22.77 -11.86
N ARG A 54 -3.97 -22.46 -12.70
CA ARG A 54 -5.26 -21.88 -12.33
C ARG A 54 -6.06 -22.92 -11.56
N SER A 55 -5.92 -22.94 -10.23
CA SER A 55 -6.99 -23.45 -9.38
C SER A 55 -8.22 -22.58 -9.62
N ALA A 56 -9.41 -23.18 -9.54
CA ALA A 56 -10.69 -22.47 -9.62
C ALA A 56 -10.63 -21.28 -8.64
N ARG A 57 -10.59 -20.05 -9.16
CA ARG A 57 -10.54 -18.84 -8.35
C ARG A 57 -11.97 -18.54 -7.90
N PRO A 58 -12.34 -18.67 -6.61
CA PRO A 58 -13.71 -18.44 -6.16
C PRO A 58 -14.25 -17.01 -6.35
N TRP A 59 -13.48 -16.09 -6.92
CA TRP A 59 -13.81 -14.66 -7.06
C TRP A 59 -14.06 -14.21 -8.51
N VAL A 60 -14.59 -15.09 -9.37
CA VAL A 60 -14.81 -14.81 -10.80
C VAL A 60 -15.75 -13.64 -11.06
N ASP A 61 -16.70 -13.35 -10.15
CA ASP A 61 -17.73 -12.32 -10.40
C ASP A 61 -17.53 -11.02 -9.59
N LEU A 62 -16.50 -10.94 -8.75
CA LEU A 62 -16.26 -9.81 -7.84
C LEU A 62 -15.24 -8.83 -8.42
N HIS A 63 -15.50 -8.33 -9.63
CA HIS A 63 -14.59 -7.43 -10.33
C HIS A 63 -14.60 -6.01 -9.75
N ILE A 64 -13.46 -5.33 -9.81
CA ILE A 64 -13.30 -3.94 -9.37
C ILE A 64 -14.24 -2.96 -10.09
N SER A 65 -14.65 -3.27 -11.32
CA SER A 65 -15.63 -2.50 -12.10
C SER A 65 -17.04 -2.52 -11.50
N ALA A 66 -17.35 -3.51 -10.65
CA ALA A 66 -18.64 -3.62 -9.96
C ALA A 66 -18.69 -2.85 -8.63
N ARG A 67 -17.63 -2.11 -8.27
CA ARG A 67 -17.61 -1.27 -7.08
C ARG A 67 -18.67 -0.17 -7.16
N PRO A 68 -19.18 0.29 -6.00
CA PRO A 68 -20.03 1.47 -5.97
C PRO A 68 -19.27 2.69 -6.51
N ALA A 69 -19.96 3.56 -7.25
CA ALA A 69 -19.35 4.71 -7.93
C ALA A 69 -18.63 5.67 -6.96
N GLU A 70 -19.13 5.80 -5.73
CA GLU A 70 -18.50 6.58 -4.63
C GLU A 70 -17.08 6.11 -4.28
N ALA A 71 -16.71 4.87 -4.64
CA ALA A 71 -15.35 4.41 -4.44
C ALA A 71 -14.35 5.10 -5.39
N GLU A 72 -14.76 5.55 -6.58
CA GLU A 72 -13.80 5.98 -7.62
C GLU A 72 -13.13 7.32 -7.33
N ASP A 73 -13.89 8.31 -6.89
CA ASP A 73 -13.41 9.69 -6.74
C ASP A 73 -12.65 9.97 -5.43
N ARG A 74 -12.65 9.00 -4.50
CA ARG A 74 -11.99 9.08 -3.19
C ARG A 74 -12.56 10.18 -2.27
N ALA A 75 -13.74 10.70 -2.57
CA ALA A 75 -14.38 11.74 -1.76
C ALA A 75 -14.94 11.19 -0.45
N VAL A 76 -15.35 9.91 -0.44
CA VAL A 76 -15.99 9.28 0.71
C VAL A 76 -15.00 8.35 1.45
N PRO A 77 -14.80 8.52 2.77
CA PRO A 77 -14.01 7.59 3.56
C PRO A 77 -14.65 6.20 3.68
N GLY A 78 -13.79 5.19 3.82
CA GLY A 78 -14.20 3.82 4.13
C GLY A 78 -14.04 2.82 2.99
N HIS A 79 -13.47 3.26 1.86
CA HIS A 79 -13.04 2.39 0.78
C HIS A 79 -11.54 2.10 0.94
N TRP A 80 -11.17 0.83 1.02
CA TRP A 80 -9.81 0.39 1.31
C TRP A 80 -9.19 -0.32 0.12
N GLU A 81 -7.90 -0.14 -0.06
CA GLU A 81 -7.05 -1.02 -0.85
C GLU A 81 -6.26 -1.89 0.14
N GLY A 82 -6.07 -3.19 -0.14
CA GLY A 82 -5.22 -4.03 0.71
C GLY A 82 -4.24 -4.94 -0.04
N ASP A 83 -3.05 -5.15 0.51
CA ASP A 83 -1.98 -5.97 -0.07
C ASP A 83 -1.23 -6.76 0.99
N LEU A 84 -0.42 -7.71 0.56
CA LEU A 84 0.61 -8.32 1.40
C LEU A 84 2.01 -7.75 1.10
N ILE A 85 2.74 -7.41 2.16
CA ILE A 85 4.17 -7.13 2.10
C ILE A 85 4.93 -8.28 2.73
N THR A 86 5.78 -8.92 1.93
CA THR A 86 6.65 -10.02 2.37
C THR A 86 8.01 -9.53 2.87
N GLY A 87 8.50 -10.08 3.98
CA GLY A 87 9.79 -9.78 4.59
C GLY A 87 10.98 -10.54 3.96
N ALA A 88 12.09 -10.57 4.68
CA ALA A 88 13.33 -11.23 4.29
C ALA A 88 13.15 -12.73 4.08
N GLY A 89 13.77 -13.26 3.01
CA GLY A 89 13.68 -14.68 2.64
C GLY A 89 12.27 -15.17 2.28
N ASN A 90 11.27 -14.28 2.24
CA ASN A 90 9.85 -14.64 2.25
C ASN A 90 9.38 -15.41 3.50
N HIS A 91 10.08 -15.28 4.63
CA HIS A 91 9.80 -16.01 5.86
C HIS A 91 8.70 -15.37 6.73
N SER A 92 8.38 -14.11 6.50
CA SER A 92 7.32 -13.39 7.21
C SER A 92 6.57 -12.46 6.28
N VAL A 93 5.36 -12.07 6.70
CA VAL A 93 4.42 -11.30 5.89
C VAL A 93 3.58 -10.43 6.81
N ILE A 94 3.17 -9.28 6.29
CA ILE A 94 2.23 -8.38 6.94
C ILE A 94 1.20 -7.95 5.89
N ALA A 95 -0.05 -7.76 6.31
CA ALA A 95 -1.04 -7.15 5.45
C ALA A 95 -1.02 -5.62 5.61
N THR A 96 -1.28 -4.94 4.51
CA THR A 96 -1.42 -3.48 4.44
C THR A 96 -2.85 -3.17 4.06
N LEU A 97 -3.48 -2.24 4.77
CA LEU A 97 -4.82 -1.72 4.46
C LEU A 97 -4.69 -0.21 4.37
N VAL A 98 -5.01 0.36 3.22
CA VAL A 98 -4.87 1.78 2.92
C VAL A 98 -6.24 2.36 2.59
N GLU A 99 -6.70 3.31 3.40
CA GLU A 99 -7.96 4.00 3.19
C GLU A 99 -7.82 5.03 2.04
N ARG A 100 -8.72 4.96 1.06
CA ARG A 100 -8.59 5.66 -0.23
C ARG A 100 -8.97 7.14 -0.18
N SER A 101 -9.54 7.66 0.90
CA SER A 101 -9.78 9.10 1.06
C SER A 101 -8.66 9.77 1.87
N SER A 102 -8.53 9.39 3.14
CA SER A 102 -7.58 9.91 4.15
C SER A 102 -6.13 9.43 4.00
N ARG A 103 -5.88 8.35 3.26
CA ARG A 103 -4.58 7.63 3.23
C ARG A 103 -4.18 7.03 4.57
N TYR A 104 -5.11 6.85 5.51
CA TYR A 104 -4.84 6.13 6.74
C TYR A 104 -4.35 4.71 6.42
N VAL A 105 -3.25 4.30 7.05
CA VAL A 105 -2.62 3.00 6.82
C VAL A 105 -2.73 2.17 8.08
N GLN A 106 -3.32 0.99 7.97
CA GLN A 106 -3.29 -0.03 9.00
C GLN A 106 -2.42 -1.19 8.52
N LEU A 107 -1.38 -1.49 9.30
CA LEU A 107 -0.59 -2.70 9.13
C LEU A 107 -1.19 -3.79 10.02
N VAL A 108 -1.36 -5.00 9.49
CA VAL A 108 -1.96 -6.12 10.23
C VAL A 108 -0.98 -7.28 10.25
N ALA A 109 -0.51 -7.61 11.44
CA ALA A 109 0.40 -8.73 11.67
C ALA A 109 -0.21 -10.07 11.20
N LEU A 110 0.59 -10.87 10.50
CA LEU A 110 0.24 -12.21 10.04
C LEU A 110 1.26 -13.24 10.59
N PRO A 111 1.28 -13.47 11.91
CA PRO A 111 2.32 -14.29 12.56
C PRO A 111 2.32 -15.74 12.08
N ASN A 112 1.15 -16.23 11.65
CA ASN A 112 0.91 -17.59 11.21
C ASN A 112 0.95 -17.74 9.68
N GLY A 113 1.43 -16.72 8.95
CA GLY A 113 1.60 -16.76 7.50
C GLY A 113 0.41 -16.22 6.69
N LYS A 114 0.42 -16.49 5.37
CA LYS A 114 -0.51 -15.93 4.37
C LYS A 114 -1.55 -16.93 3.84
N VAL A 115 -1.86 -17.95 4.62
CA VAL A 115 -2.97 -18.88 4.32
C VAL A 115 -4.28 -18.09 4.39
N SER A 116 -5.19 -18.30 3.44
CA SER A 116 -6.26 -17.36 3.18
C SER A 116 -7.23 -17.17 4.36
N GLU A 117 -7.54 -18.25 5.05
CA GLU A 117 -8.39 -18.26 6.24
C GLU A 117 -7.76 -17.46 7.38
N LEU A 118 -6.43 -17.55 7.55
CA LEU A 118 -5.69 -16.79 8.56
C LEU A 118 -5.64 -15.31 8.20
N VAL A 119 -5.43 -14.98 6.92
CA VAL A 119 -5.47 -13.60 6.43
C VAL A 119 -6.85 -13.00 6.64
N ALA A 120 -7.91 -13.68 6.19
CA ALA A 120 -9.29 -13.23 6.36
C ALA A 120 -9.64 -13.01 7.83
N ALA A 121 -9.24 -13.91 8.73
CA ALA A 121 -9.48 -13.77 10.17
C ALA A 121 -8.77 -12.54 10.77
N GLN A 122 -7.49 -12.34 10.45
CA GLN A 122 -6.72 -11.19 10.97
C GLN A 122 -7.23 -9.86 10.41
N LEU A 123 -7.54 -9.81 9.11
CA LEU A 123 -8.13 -8.62 8.49
C LEU A 123 -9.51 -8.31 9.06
N SER A 124 -10.34 -9.33 9.32
CA SER A 124 -11.66 -9.14 9.93
C SER A 124 -11.55 -8.57 11.34
N ALA A 125 -10.63 -9.10 12.15
CA ALA A 125 -10.36 -8.58 13.49
C ALA A 125 -9.91 -7.11 13.43
N ALA A 126 -8.97 -6.79 12.54
CA ALA A 126 -8.47 -5.43 12.35
C ALA A 126 -9.54 -4.45 11.87
N MET A 127 -10.38 -4.85 10.90
CA MET A 127 -11.45 -4.00 10.37
C MET A 127 -12.54 -3.75 11.40
N ARG A 128 -12.87 -4.74 12.24
CA ARG A 128 -13.90 -4.60 13.28
C ARG A 128 -13.58 -3.59 14.38
N THR A 129 -12.32 -3.18 14.52
CA THR A 129 -11.95 -2.09 15.45
C THR A 129 -12.32 -0.71 14.92
N LEU A 130 -12.61 -0.60 13.62
CA LEU A 130 -12.95 0.66 12.96
C LEU A 130 -14.45 0.98 13.10
N PRO A 131 -14.80 2.29 13.20
CA PRO A 131 -16.18 2.73 13.11
C PRO A 131 -16.88 2.20 11.85
N ALA A 132 -18.18 1.93 11.94
CA ALA A 132 -18.96 1.42 10.81
C ALA A 132 -18.89 2.32 9.56
N SER A 133 -18.79 3.64 9.75
CA SER A 133 -18.65 4.62 8.66
C SER A 133 -17.38 4.43 7.81
N LEU A 134 -16.35 3.77 8.36
CA LEU A 134 -15.10 3.46 7.66
C LEU A 134 -15.08 2.04 7.07
N ARG A 135 -16.16 1.27 7.12
CA ARG A 135 -16.20 -0.12 6.68
C ARG A 135 -17.10 -0.30 5.45
N ARG A 136 -16.71 0.26 4.30
CA ARG A 136 -17.50 0.17 3.06
C ARG A 136 -17.06 -0.98 2.16
N THR A 137 -15.89 -0.83 1.51
CA THR A 137 -15.40 -1.82 0.53
C THR A 137 -13.91 -2.08 0.71
N LEU A 138 -13.46 -3.28 0.35
CA LEU A 138 -12.04 -3.64 0.27
C LEU A 138 -11.69 -4.05 -1.16
N THR A 139 -10.62 -3.48 -1.71
CA THR A 139 -10.08 -3.84 -3.02
C THR A 139 -8.76 -4.60 -2.88
N TRP A 140 -8.69 -5.81 -3.42
CA TRP A 140 -7.52 -6.68 -3.38
C TRP A 140 -7.03 -7.04 -4.79
N ASP A 141 -5.81 -7.60 -4.89
CA ASP A 141 -5.37 -8.26 -6.12
C ASP A 141 -5.94 -9.68 -6.20
N GLN A 142 -5.72 -10.38 -7.31
CA GLN A 142 -6.21 -11.76 -7.47
C GLN A 142 -5.28 -12.81 -6.85
N GLY A 143 -4.62 -12.47 -5.74
CA GLY A 143 -3.79 -13.39 -4.97
C GLY A 143 -4.61 -14.45 -4.24
N SER A 144 -4.03 -15.64 -4.08
CA SER A 144 -4.68 -16.78 -3.42
C SER A 144 -4.91 -16.58 -1.92
N GLU A 145 -4.18 -15.65 -1.31
CA GLU A 145 -4.33 -15.25 0.09
C GLU A 145 -5.71 -14.67 0.41
N MET A 146 -6.47 -14.24 -0.60
CA MET A 146 -7.81 -13.68 -0.44
C MET A 146 -8.91 -14.62 -0.98
N ALA A 147 -8.61 -15.92 -1.12
CA ALA A 147 -9.58 -16.93 -1.50
C ALA A 147 -10.78 -17.04 -0.55
N ALA A 148 -10.55 -16.94 0.76
CA ALA A 148 -11.55 -16.96 1.82
C ALA A 148 -12.22 -15.58 2.09
N HIS A 149 -12.25 -14.69 1.09
CA HIS A 149 -12.84 -13.35 1.21
C HIS A 149 -14.31 -13.37 1.67
N ALA A 150 -15.08 -14.39 1.31
CA ALA A 150 -16.48 -14.52 1.74
C ALA A 150 -16.61 -14.55 3.28
N THR A 151 -15.69 -15.22 3.97
CA THR A 151 -15.62 -15.22 5.44
C THR A 151 -15.33 -13.83 5.98
N PHE A 152 -14.44 -13.08 5.32
CA PHE A 152 -14.14 -11.69 5.69
C PHE A 152 -15.37 -10.78 5.51
N SER A 153 -16.05 -10.86 4.36
CA SER A 153 -17.23 -10.06 4.08
C SER A 153 -18.38 -10.38 5.04
N LEU A 154 -18.61 -11.65 5.34
CA LEU A 154 -19.62 -12.07 6.32
C LEU A 154 -19.32 -11.52 7.72
N ALA A 155 -18.06 -11.54 8.15
CA ALA A 155 -17.66 -11.09 9.49
C ALA A 155 -17.65 -9.56 9.67
N THR A 156 -17.51 -8.80 8.58
CA THR A 156 -17.26 -7.35 8.63
C THR A 156 -18.36 -6.50 7.99
N HIS A 157 -19.21 -7.12 7.16
CA HIS A 157 -20.13 -6.48 6.22
C HIS A 157 -19.44 -5.59 5.16
N ILE A 158 -18.15 -5.85 4.89
CA ILE A 158 -17.38 -5.15 3.87
C ILE A 158 -17.40 -5.96 2.58
N GLU A 159 -17.83 -5.34 1.50
CA GLU A 159 -17.80 -5.96 0.16
C GLU A 159 -16.36 -5.99 -0.38
N VAL A 160 -15.94 -7.15 -0.88
CA VAL A 160 -14.59 -7.36 -1.44
C VAL A 160 -14.66 -7.37 -2.96
N TYR A 161 -13.75 -6.62 -3.58
CA TYR A 161 -13.61 -6.54 -5.02
C TYR A 161 -12.16 -6.79 -5.44
N PHE A 162 -11.99 -7.38 -6.60
CA PHE A 162 -10.71 -7.84 -7.13
C PHE A 162 -10.31 -7.06 -8.36
N CYS A 163 -9.06 -6.64 -8.40
CA CYS A 163 -8.49 -5.99 -9.57
C CYS A 163 -8.45 -6.94 -10.77
N ASP A 164 -8.40 -6.35 -11.96
CA ASP A 164 -8.21 -7.12 -13.17
C ASP A 164 -6.80 -7.70 -13.23
N PRO A 165 -6.63 -8.88 -13.85
CA PRO A 165 -5.32 -9.46 -14.02
C PRO A 165 -4.38 -8.48 -14.74
N HIS A 166 -3.16 -8.34 -14.23
CA HIS A 166 -2.13 -7.48 -14.81
C HIS A 166 -2.42 -5.97 -14.75
N SER A 167 -3.36 -5.54 -13.91
CA SER A 167 -3.76 -4.12 -13.75
C SER A 167 -3.36 -3.51 -12.40
N PRO A 168 -2.07 -3.45 -12.04
CA PRO A 168 -1.64 -2.95 -10.72
C PRO A 168 -2.02 -1.48 -10.45
N TRP A 169 -2.21 -0.66 -11.50
CA TRP A 169 -2.60 0.75 -11.36
C TRP A 169 -4.00 0.93 -10.73
N GLN A 170 -4.85 -0.10 -10.76
CA GLN A 170 -6.15 -0.11 -10.09
C GLN A 170 -6.04 -0.03 -8.55
N ARG A 171 -4.83 -0.22 -8.01
CA ARG A 171 -4.47 -0.08 -6.59
C ARG A 171 -3.30 0.89 -6.37
N GLY A 172 -3.33 2.02 -7.07
CA GLY A 172 -2.24 3.00 -7.03
C GLY A 172 -1.94 3.55 -5.62
N SER A 173 -2.91 3.59 -4.71
CA SER A 173 -2.69 4.06 -3.32
C SER A 173 -1.85 3.04 -2.55
N ASN A 174 -2.19 1.76 -2.70
CA ASN A 174 -1.46 0.67 -2.06
C ASN A 174 -0.06 0.52 -2.65
N GLU A 175 0.13 0.64 -3.96
CA GLU A 175 1.47 0.57 -4.56
C GLU A 175 2.41 1.66 -4.02
N ASN A 176 1.92 2.90 -3.94
CA ASN A 176 2.70 4.01 -3.41
C ASN A 176 3.01 3.80 -1.92
N THR A 177 2.01 3.37 -1.15
CA THR A 177 2.16 3.11 0.29
C THR A 177 3.13 1.95 0.54
N ASN A 178 3.03 0.86 -0.23
CA ASN A 178 3.94 -0.27 -0.11
C ASN A 178 5.37 0.14 -0.43
N ARG A 179 5.56 1.04 -1.41
CA ARG A 179 6.88 1.60 -1.69
C ARG A 179 7.43 2.41 -0.52
N LEU A 180 6.61 3.24 0.13
CA LEU A 180 6.99 3.96 1.35
C LEU A 180 7.34 3.01 2.49
N LEU A 181 6.50 2.00 2.73
CA LEU A 181 6.74 1.01 3.76
C LEU A 181 8.04 0.24 3.52
N ARG A 182 8.47 0.04 2.27
CA ARG A 182 9.77 -0.59 1.95
C ARG A 182 10.98 0.27 2.32
N ASP A 183 10.83 1.57 2.47
CA ASP A 183 11.90 2.44 2.97
C ASP A 183 12.16 2.18 4.47
N TYR A 184 11.10 1.87 5.23
CA TYR A 184 11.17 1.53 6.67
C TYR A 184 11.39 0.04 6.93
N TYR A 185 10.87 -0.81 6.04
CA TYR A 185 10.89 -2.27 6.13
C TYR A 185 11.53 -2.90 4.89
N PRO A 186 12.86 -2.80 4.74
CA PRO A 186 13.57 -3.32 3.59
C PRO A 186 13.34 -4.82 3.41
N LYS A 187 12.99 -5.24 2.18
CA LYS A 187 12.75 -6.66 1.86
C LYS A 187 13.95 -7.55 2.19
N SER A 188 15.17 -7.02 2.16
CA SER A 188 16.39 -7.79 2.40
C SER A 188 16.63 -8.15 3.87
N SER A 189 16.06 -7.41 4.82
CA SER A 189 16.43 -7.52 6.24
C SER A 189 15.27 -7.57 7.22
N THR A 190 14.07 -7.13 6.83
CA THR A 190 12.94 -7.09 7.76
C THR A 190 12.33 -8.46 8.01
N ASP A 191 12.24 -8.84 9.28
CA ASP A 191 11.37 -9.91 9.74
C ASP A 191 10.14 -9.31 10.46
N PHE A 192 8.96 -9.43 9.86
CA PHE A 192 7.73 -8.87 10.43
C PHE A 192 7.26 -9.58 11.72
N ARG A 193 7.78 -10.77 12.04
CA ARG A 193 7.42 -11.49 13.27
C ARG A 193 8.01 -10.86 14.53
N THR A 194 9.01 -9.99 14.38
CA THR A 194 9.64 -9.27 15.50
C THR A 194 8.93 -7.96 15.83
N LEU A 195 7.96 -7.54 15.00
CA LEU A 195 7.18 -6.33 15.22
C LEU A 195 5.97 -6.66 16.09
N THR A 196 5.68 -5.81 17.07
CA THR A 196 4.48 -5.87 17.88
C THR A 196 3.37 -5.03 17.25
N GLN A 197 2.15 -5.56 17.27
CA GLN A 197 0.95 -4.81 16.91
C GLN A 197 0.55 -3.96 18.12
N ALA A 198 0.32 -2.66 17.90
CA ALA A 198 -0.19 -1.74 18.92
C ALA A 198 -1.72 -1.86 19.06
#